data_AF-A0A3Q7Q6D8-F1
#
_entry.id   AF-A0A3Q7Q6D8-F1
#
_cell.length_a   1.000
_cell.length_b   1.000
_cell.length_c   1.000
_cell.angle_alpha   90.00
_cell.angle_beta   90.00
_cell.angle_gamma   90.00
#
_symmetry.space_group_name_H-M   'P 1'
#
loop_
_entity.id
_entity.type
_entity.pdbx_description
1 polymer ?
#
loop_
_entity_poly.entity_id
_entity_poly.type
_entity_poly.pdbx_seq_one_letter_code
_entity_poly.pdbx_strand_id
1 'polypeptide(L)'
;MTREQYILATQQNNLPRAENAQLYPVGIYGWRKRCLYFFVLLLLVTMIVNLAMTIWILKVMNFTVDGMGNLRVTKKGIRLEGISEFLLPLYVKEIHSRKDSPLVLQSDRNVTVNARNHMGQLTGQLTVGTEGAVFGHSVETPHIRAEPSQDLRLESPTRSLIMEAPRGVQVSAAAGDFKATCRKELHLQSTEGEIFLNADKIRLGNLPTGSFSSSSPSSSSSRQTVYELCVCPNGKLYLSPAGVGSTCQSSSNICLWS
;
A
#
# COMPACT_ATOMS: atom_id res chain seq x y z
N MET A 1 -53.25 126.76 -19.62
CA MET A 1 -52.13 126.32 -18.77
C MET A 1 -52.48 124.97 -18.19
N THR A 2 -51.51 124.06 -18.21
CA THR A 2 -51.35 122.80 -17.44
C THR A 2 -52.37 121.66 -17.59
N ARG A 3 -51.81 120.57 -18.11
CA ARG A 3 -52.29 119.21 -18.39
C ARG A 3 -52.45 118.38 -17.11
N GLU A 4 -53.28 117.32 -17.16
CA GLU A 4 -53.07 115.93 -16.70
C GLU A 4 -54.44 115.24 -16.50
N GLN A 5 -55.01 114.55 -17.50
CA GLN A 5 -54.84 113.13 -17.89
C GLN A 5 -54.99 112.11 -16.74
N TYR A 6 -56.25 111.69 -16.53
CA TYR A 6 -56.65 110.53 -15.73
C TYR A 6 -56.60 109.24 -16.58
N ILE A 7 -56.12 108.18 -15.94
CA ILE A 7 -55.85 106.85 -16.49
C ILE A 7 -57.18 106.09 -16.63
N LEU A 8 -57.56 105.72 -17.86
CA LEU A 8 -58.64 104.77 -18.16
C LEU A 8 -58.02 103.42 -18.51
N ALA A 9 -58.36 102.41 -17.71
CA ALA A 9 -58.11 101.01 -17.99
C ALA A 9 -58.83 100.60 -19.29
N THR A 10 -58.07 100.25 -20.32
CA THR A 10 -58.58 99.66 -21.56
C THR A 10 -57.83 98.35 -21.82
N GLN A 11 -58.60 97.27 -21.74
CA GLN A 11 -58.26 95.91 -22.11
C GLN A 11 -58.05 95.83 -23.62
N GLN A 12 -56.89 95.37 -24.09
CA GLN A 12 -56.71 94.97 -25.49
C GLN A 12 -55.70 93.82 -25.64
N ASN A 13 -56.18 92.76 -26.30
CA ASN A 13 -55.55 91.47 -26.61
C ASN A 13 -54.17 91.57 -27.26
N ASN A 14 -53.27 90.62 -26.97
CA ASN A 14 -52.26 90.07 -27.90
C ASN A 14 -51.64 88.74 -27.37
N LEU A 15 -51.53 87.73 -28.25
CA LEU A 15 -50.82 86.45 -28.04
C LEU A 15 -49.31 86.63 -27.73
N PRO A 16 -48.67 85.64 -27.06
CA PRO A 16 -47.54 84.92 -27.68
C PRO A 16 -47.51 83.40 -27.31
N ARG A 17 -47.34 82.48 -28.26
CA ARG A 17 -46.08 81.91 -28.83
C ARG A 17 -45.38 80.91 -27.91
N ALA A 18 -45.11 79.73 -28.48
CA ALA A 18 -44.54 78.52 -27.87
C ALA A 18 -43.40 78.77 -26.87
N GLU A 19 -43.58 78.28 -25.63
CA GLU A 19 -42.50 78.12 -24.66
C GLU A 19 -41.49 77.08 -25.18
N ASN A 20 -40.27 77.57 -25.41
CA ASN A 20 -39.11 76.72 -25.56
C ASN A 20 -38.75 76.16 -24.19
N ALA A 21 -38.62 74.83 -24.10
CA ALA A 21 -38.10 74.15 -22.93
C ALA A 21 -36.73 74.73 -22.55
N GLN A 22 -36.66 75.35 -21.38
CA GLN A 22 -35.42 75.78 -20.73
C GLN A 22 -34.61 74.53 -20.33
N LEU A 23 -33.73 74.10 -21.22
CA LEU A 23 -32.63 73.19 -20.90
C LEU A 23 -31.60 73.97 -20.06
N TYR A 24 -31.61 73.79 -18.75
CA TYR A 24 -30.55 74.28 -17.87
C TYR A 24 -29.20 73.66 -18.29
N PRO A 25 -28.19 74.45 -18.71
CA PRO A 25 -26.86 73.91 -18.86
C PRO A 25 -26.24 73.85 -17.46
N VAL A 26 -26.19 72.66 -16.86
CA VAL A 26 -25.33 72.41 -15.69
C VAL A 26 -23.88 72.44 -16.19
N GLY A 27 -23.35 73.66 -16.37
CA GLY A 27 -22.06 73.92 -16.98
C GLY A 27 -21.02 74.34 -15.94
N ILE A 28 -20.22 73.39 -15.44
CA ILE A 28 -19.01 73.70 -14.68
C ILE A 28 -17.95 74.23 -15.66
N TYR A 29 -17.64 75.53 -15.63
CA TYR A 29 -16.65 76.21 -16.50
C TYR A 29 -15.36 76.56 -15.72
N GLY A 30 -14.17 76.32 -16.31
CA GLY A 30 -12.86 76.71 -15.74
C GLY A 30 -11.81 75.58 -15.59
N TRP A 31 -10.62 75.89 -15.04
CA TRP A 31 -9.47 74.97 -14.84
C TRP A 31 -9.82 73.64 -14.15
N ARG A 32 -10.90 73.62 -13.36
CA ARG A 32 -11.47 72.41 -12.74
C ARG A 32 -11.97 71.39 -13.77
N LYS A 33 -12.47 71.82 -14.94
CA LYS A 33 -12.86 70.95 -16.07
C LYS A 33 -11.64 70.24 -16.68
N ARG A 34 -10.51 70.94 -16.82
CA ARG A 34 -9.24 70.35 -17.30
C ARG A 34 -8.66 69.38 -16.28
N CYS A 35 -8.75 69.70 -14.99
CA CYS A 35 -8.35 68.79 -13.91
C CYS A 35 -9.23 67.52 -13.87
N LEU A 36 -10.55 67.66 -14.04
CA LEU A 36 -11.47 66.53 -14.10
C LEU A 36 -11.20 65.65 -15.32
N TYR A 37 -11.00 66.23 -16.52
CA TYR A 37 -10.64 65.43 -17.69
C TYR A 37 -9.26 64.77 -17.57
N PHE A 38 -8.28 65.44 -16.98
CA PHE A 38 -6.98 64.84 -16.70
C PHE A 38 -7.10 63.67 -15.72
N PHE A 39 -7.91 63.81 -14.68
CA PHE A 39 -8.18 62.74 -13.71
C PHE A 39 -8.93 61.56 -14.36
N VAL A 40 -9.96 61.83 -15.16
CA VAL A 40 -10.68 60.79 -15.93
C VAL A 40 -9.76 60.11 -16.95
N LEU A 41 -8.90 60.85 -17.63
CA LEU A 41 -7.88 60.31 -18.54
C LEU A 41 -6.90 59.41 -17.77
N LEU A 42 -6.43 59.84 -16.61
CA LEU A 42 -5.54 59.06 -15.76
C LEU A 42 -6.22 57.76 -15.32
N LEU A 43 -7.48 57.81 -14.88
CA LEU A 43 -8.27 56.63 -14.55
C LEU A 43 -8.50 55.70 -15.75
N LEU A 44 -8.69 56.25 -16.95
CA LEU A 44 -8.85 55.45 -18.16
C LEU A 44 -7.52 54.77 -18.55
N VAL A 45 -6.39 55.47 -18.42
CA VAL A 45 -5.06 54.89 -18.62
C VAL A 45 -4.78 53.79 -17.60
N THR A 46 -5.06 54.00 -16.31
CA THR A 46 -4.87 52.95 -15.30
C THR A 46 -5.79 51.76 -15.56
N MET A 47 -7.03 51.97 -16.02
CA MET A 47 -7.93 50.90 -16.42
C MET A 47 -7.36 50.09 -17.60
N ILE A 48 -6.84 50.75 -18.64
CA ILE A 48 -6.20 50.08 -19.78
C ILE A 48 -4.96 49.31 -19.35
N VAL A 49 -4.10 49.88 -18.51
CA VAL A 49 -2.91 49.19 -17.98
C VAL A 49 -3.30 47.96 -17.17
N ASN A 50 -4.32 48.07 -16.31
CA ASN A 50 -4.83 46.95 -15.54
C ASN A 50 -5.45 45.86 -16.44
N LEU A 51 -6.13 46.24 -17.52
CA LEU A 51 -6.66 45.30 -18.51
C LEU A 51 -5.52 44.60 -19.28
N ALA A 52 -4.51 45.34 -19.71
CA ALA A 52 -3.34 44.77 -20.40
C ALA A 52 -2.56 43.83 -19.48
N MET A 53 -2.36 44.21 -18.22
CA MET A 53 -1.69 43.37 -17.23
C MET A 53 -2.48 42.09 -16.94
N THR A 54 -3.81 42.17 -16.82
CA THR A 54 -4.66 40.98 -16.60
C THR A 54 -4.63 40.03 -17.81
N ILE A 55 -4.75 40.56 -19.04
CA ILE A 55 -4.61 39.74 -20.26
C ILE A 55 -3.21 39.10 -20.34
N TRP A 56 -2.16 39.83 -19.97
CA TRP A 56 -0.80 39.30 -19.95
C TRP A 56 -0.64 38.18 -18.92
N ILE A 57 -1.16 38.33 -17.71
CA ILE A 57 -1.18 37.29 -16.67
C ILE A 57 -1.93 36.05 -17.17
N LEU A 58 -3.11 36.21 -17.78
CA LEU A 58 -3.87 35.08 -18.34
C LEU A 58 -3.08 34.33 -19.41
N LYS A 59 -2.36 35.05 -20.28
CA LYS A 59 -1.49 34.44 -21.28
C LYS A 59 -0.29 33.70 -20.65
N VAL A 60 0.38 34.30 -19.68
CA VAL A 60 1.56 33.72 -19.00
C VAL A 60 1.19 32.49 -18.17
N MET A 61 0.05 32.52 -17.48
CA MET A 61 -0.46 31.36 -16.73
C MET A 61 -1.08 30.27 -17.62
N ASN A 62 -1.02 30.44 -18.95
CA ASN A 62 -1.60 29.55 -19.93
C ASN A 62 -3.07 29.21 -19.60
N PHE A 63 -3.83 30.24 -19.24
CA PHE A 63 -5.25 30.12 -18.93
C PHE A 63 -6.04 30.10 -20.24
N THR A 64 -6.64 28.96 -20.54
CA THR A 64 -7.49 28.74 -21.72
C THR A 64 -8.92 28.50 -21.27
N VAL A 65 -9.87 28.57 -22.20
CA VAL A 65 -11.28 28.26 -21.93
C VAL A 65 -11.45 26.80 -21.46
N ASP A 66 -10.53 25.92 -21.84
CA ASP A 66 -10.54 24.49 -21.52
C ASP A 66 -9.80 24.14 -20.21
N GLY A 67 -9.05 25.08 -19.62
CA GLY A 67 -8.29 24.84 -18.39
C GLY A 67 -7.06 25.72 -18.18
N MET A 68 -6.31 25.42 -17.11
CA MET A 68 -5.09 26.13 -16.69
C MET A 68 -3.88 25.20 -16.82
N GLY A 69 -2.95 25.51 -17.73
CA GLY A 69 -1.73 24.72 -17.92
C GLY A 69 -2.02 23.24 -18.26
N ASN A 70 -1.49 22.32 -17.45
CA ASN A 70 -1.69 20.87 -17.59
C ASN A 70 -3.07 20.40 -17.09
N LEU A 71 -3.80 21.25 -16.39
CA LEU A 71 -5.12 20.96 -15.85
C LEU A 71 -6.20 21.35 -16.86
N ARG A 72 -6.97 20.37 -17.33
CA ARG A 72 -8.14 20.56 -18.19
C ARG A 72 -9.42 20.25 -17.44
N VAL A 73 -10.40 21.14 -17.52
CA VAL A 73 -11.72 20.95 -16.91
C VAL A 73 -12.68 20.49 -18.00
N THR A 74 -13.09 19.23 -17.95
CA THR A 74 -14.04 18.65 -18.90
C THR A 74 -15.39 18.44 -18.25
N LYS A 75 -16.45 18.24 -19.04
CA LYS A 75 -17.78 17.87 -18.51
C LYS A 75 -17.77 16.58 -17.66
N LYS A 76 -16.75 15.73 -17.83
CA LYS A 76 -16.57 14.47 -17.09
C LYS A 76 -15.77 14.63 -15.79
N GLY A 77 -15.21 15.81 -15.54
CA GLY A 77 -14.35 16.10 -14.40
C GLY A 77 -13.02 16.72 -14.79
N ILE A 78 -12.07 16.66 -13.86
CA ILE A 78 -10.75 17.26 -13.98
C ILE A 78 -9.79 16.25 -14.61
N ARG A 79 -9.06 16.67 -15.64
CA ARG A 79 -8.03 15.87 -16.32
C ARG A 79 -6.70 16.60 -16.24
N LEU A 80 -5.71 15.98 -15.60
CA LEU A 80 -4.37 16.53 -15.47
C LEU A 80 -3.44 15.77 -16.42
N GLU A 81 -2.85 16.48 -17.39
CA GLU A 81 -2.00 15.90 -18.42
C GLU A 81 -0.55 16.36 -18.26
N GLY A 82 0.35 15.44 -17.97
CA GLY A 82 1.79 15.73 -17.84
C GLY A 82 2.28 15.66 -16.39
N ILE A 83 3.46 16.20 -16.16
CA ILE A 83 4.07 16.26 -14.82
C ILE A 83 3.30 17.31 -14.02
N SER A 84 2.90 16.96 -12.80
CA SER A 84 2.18 17.87 -11.93
C SER A 84 2.50 17.54 -10.48
N GLU A 85 2.64 18.59 -9.69
CA GLU A 85 2.99 18.51 -8.28
C GLU A 85 1.78 18.94 -7.45
N PHE A 86 1.54 18.21 -6.36
CA PHE A 86 0.47 18.50 -5.42
C PHE A 86 1.09 18.94 -4.10
N LEU A 87 0.73 20.14 -3.65
CA LEU A 87 1.20 20.70 -2.37
C LEU A 87 0.52 20.07 -1.15
N LEU A 88 -0.63 19.41 -1.37
CA LEU A 88 -1.48 18.84 -0.32
C LEU A 88 -1.81 17.38 -0.65
N PRO A 89 -2.17 16.56 0.37
CA PRO A 89 -2.60 15.18 0.17
C PRO A 89 -3.80 15.08 -0.77
N LEU A 90 -3.75 14.12 -1.67
CA LEU A 90 -4.86 13.78 -2.56
C LEU A 90 -5.74 12.72 -1.92
N TYR A 91 -7.04 13.01 -1.86
CA TYR A 91 -8.06 12.07 -1.43
C TYR A 91 -8.86 11.63 -2.64
N VAL A 92 -8.70 10.36 -3.00
CA VAL A 92 -9.37 9.75 -4.15
C VAL A 92 -9.99 8.44 -3.71
N LYS A 93 -11.17 8.15 -4.25
CA LYS A 93 -11.88 6.90 -3.95
C LYS A 93 -11.18 5.71 -4.60
N GLU A 94 -10.73 5.88 -5.83
CA GLU A 94 -10.12 4.82 -6.63
C GLU A 94 -8.95 5.38 -7.45
N ILE A 95 -7.88 4.58 -7.55
CA ILE A 95 -6.71 4.87 -8.37
C ILE A 95 -6.58 3.71 -9.36
N HIS A 96 -6.65 4.02 -10.64
CA HIS A 96 -6.49 3.02 -11.71
C HIS A 96 -5.35 3.46 -12.62
N SER A 97 -4.49 2.51 -12.97
CA SER A 97 -3.51 2.72 -14.02
C SER A 97 -4.17 2.58 -15.40
N ARG A 98 -3.47 3.04 -16.44
CA ARG A 98 -3.90 2.80 -17.83
C ARG A 98 -3.87 1.30 -18.10
N LYS A 99 -4.77 0.83 -18.97
CA LYS A 99 -4.82 -0.58 -19.38
C LYS A 99 -3.43 -1.05 -19.82
N ASP A 100 -3.01 -2.20 -19.30
CA ASP A 100 -1.72 -2.85 -19.57
C ASP A 100 -0.48 -2.04 -19.12
N SER A 101 -0.64 -1.12 -18.17
CA SER A 101 0.50 -0.39 -17.57
C SER A 101 0.48 -0.44 -16.04
N PRO A 102 1.62 -0.62 -15.36
CA PRO A 102 1.67 -0.65 -13.91
C PRO A 102 1.44 0.73 -13.29
N LEU A 103 0.82 0.77 -12.11
CA LEU A 103 0.83 1.97 -11.27
C LEU A 103 2.19 2.02 -10.54
N VAL A 104 3.01 3.02 -10.87
CA VAL A 104 4.34 3.17 -10.25
C VAL A 104 4.26 4.23 -9.17
N LEU A 105 4.63 3.86 -7.95
CA LEU A 105 4.81 4.76 -6.81
C LEU A 105 6.30 4.77 -6.46
N GLN A 106 6.95 5.91 -6.65
CA GLN A 106 8.37 6.08 -6.37
C GLN A 106 8.56 7.11 -5.26
N SER A 107 9.46 6.79 -4.34
CA SER A 107 9.80 7.63 -3.19
C SER A 107 11.29 7.47 -2.90
N ASP A 108 11.92 8.54 -2.42
CA ASP A 108 13.30 8.53 -1.88
C ASP A 108 13.38 7.82 -0.52
N ARG A 109 12.23 7.70 0.14
CA ARG A 109 12.04 7.05 1.45
C ARG A 109 11.07 5.88 1.35
N ASN A 110 10.86 5.21 2.48
CA ASN A 110 9.91 4.12 2.60
C ASN A 110 8.49 4.55 2.16
N VAL A 111 7.86 3.71 1.35
CA VAL A 111 6.47 3.84 0.95
C VAL A 111 5.62 3.00 1.89
N THR A 112 4.67 3.62 2.58
CA THR A 112 3.74 2.91 3.48
C THR A 112 2.31 2.97 2.94
N VAL A 113 1.73 1.81 2.68
CA VAL A 113 0.34 1.62 2.30
C VAL A 113 -0.45 1.11 3.51
N ASN A 114 -1.48 1.84 3.91
CA ASN A 114 -2.31 1.51 5.06
C ASN A 114 -3.72 1.17 4.59
N ALA A 115 -4.18 -0.06 4.86
CA ALA A 115 -5.56 -0.46 4.68
C ALA A 115 -6.37 -0.16 5.95
N ARG A 116 -7.48 0.56 5.81
CA ARG A 116 -8.35 0.96 6.93
C ARG A 116 -9.78 0.48 6.72
N ASN A 117 -10.47 0.12 7.80
CA ASN A 117 -11.89 -0.19 7.76
C ASN A 117 -12.76 1.07 7.71
N HIS A 118 -14.08 0.90 7.62
CA HIS A 118 -15.06 2.01 7.57
C HIS A 118 -15.07 2.89 8.84
N MET A 119 -14.57 2.39 9.97
CA MET A 119 -14.39 3.16 11.21
C MET A 119 -13.05 3.92 11.25
N GLY A 120 -12.21 3.80 10.21
CA GLY A 120 -10.89 4.43 10.13
C GLY A 120 -9.75 3.67 10.83
N GLN A 121 -10.05 2.51 11.41
CA GLN A 121 -9.06 1.67 12.09
C GLN A 121 -8.17 0.94 11.08
N LEU A 122 -6.87 0.89 11.37
CA LEU A 122 -5.88 0.18 10.57
C LEU A 122 -6.13 -1.33 10.63
N THR A 123 -6.23 -1.96 9.47
CA THR A 123 -6.44 -3.42 9.30
C THR A 123 -5.24 -4.09 8.66
N GLY A 124 -4.47 -3.35 7.86
CA GLY A 124 -3.26 -3.83 7.22
C GLY A 124 -2.29 -2.69 6.99
N GLN A 125 -1.00 -3.00 7.06
CA GLN A 125 0.07 -2.05 6.75
C GLN A 125 1.16 -2.78 5.97
N LEU A 126 1.49 -2.25 4.80
CA LEU A 126 2.62 -2.65 3.97
C LEU A 126 3.60 -1.49 3.89
N THR A 127 4.82 -1.70 4.35
CA THR A 127 5.91 -0.73 4.20
C THR A 127 6.97 -1.32 3.28
N VAL A 128 7.24 -0.65 2.17
CA VAL A 128 8.29 -1.03 1.21
C VAL A 128 9.44 -0.03 1.35
N GLY A 129 10.64 -0.53 1.59
CA GLY A 129 11.86 0.26 1.75
C GLY A 129 13.09 -0.45 1.22
N THR A 130 14.28 0.08 1.56
CA THR A 130 15.56 -0.49 1.15
C THR A 130 15.79 -1.91 1.68
N GLU A 131 15.21 -2.22 2.85
CA GLU A 131 15.27 -3.52 3.52
C GLU A 131 14.20 -4.51 3.01
N GLY A 132 13.47 -4.16 1.94
CA GLY A 132 12.39 -4.98 1.38
C GLY A 132 11.00 -4.57 1.87
N ALA A 133 10.09 -5.54 1.93
CA ALA A 133 8.68 -5.35 2.28
C ALA A 133 8.38 -5.87 3.70
N VAL A 134 7.89 -4.98 4.56
CA VAL A 134 7.47 -5.29 5.93
C VAL A 134 5.95 -5.23 6.01
N PHE A 135 5.35 -6.33 6.48
CA PHE A 135 3.92 -6.44 6.73
C PHE A 135 3.65 -6.30 8.24
N GLY A 136 2.92 -5.26 8.63
CA GLY A 136 2.61 -5.00 10.04
C GLY A 136 1.48 -5.86 10.61
N HIS A 137 0.77 -6.60 9.74
CA HIS A 137 -0.40 -7.41 10.07
C HIS A 137 -0.41 -8.69 9.20
N SER A 138 -1.43 -9.52 9.34
CA SER A 138 -1.63 -10.71 8.52
C SER A 138 -1.69 -10.38 7.03
N VAL A 139 -1.12 -11.25 6.20
CA VAL A 139 -1.11 -11.15 4.75
C VAL A 139 -1.84 -12.34 4.17
N GLU A 140 -2.81 -12.07 3.30
CA GLU A 140 -3.47 -13.08 2.50
C GLU A 140 -2.91 -13.02 1.07
N THR A 141 -2.37 -14.14 0.59
CA THR A 141 -1.87 -14.26 -0.77
C THR A 141 -2.16 -15.65 -1.31
N PRO A 142 -2.59 -15.78 -2.59
CA PRO A 142 -2.82 -17.08 -3.20
C PRO A 142 -1.51 -17.86 -3.44
N HIS A 143 -0.37 -17.16 -3.48
CA HIS A 143 0.89 -17.81 -3.77
C HIS A 143 2.11 -17.09 -3.19
N ILE A 144 3.07 -17.88 -2.71
CA ILE A 144 4.36 -17.42 -2.21
C ILE A 144 5.43 -18.16 -3.00
N ARG A 145 6.27 -17.43 -3.74
CA ARG A 145 7.43 -17.94 -4.48
C ARG A 145 8.62 -17.03 -4.25
N ALA A 146 9.80 -17.62 -4.28
CA ALA A 146 11.04 -16.86 -4.43
C ALA A 146 11.31 -16.58 -5.92
N GLU A 147 12.19 -15.61 -6.17
CA GLU A 147 12.73 -15.35 -7.50
C GLU A 147 13.49 -16.57 -8.05
N PRO A 148 13.58 -16.74 -9.38
CA PRO A 148 14.42 -17.77 -9.97
C PRO A 148 15.84 -17.67 -9.40
N SER A 149 16.45 -18.80 -9.04
CA SER A 149 17.79 -18.90 -8.42
C SER A 149 17.93 -18.35 -7.00
N GLN A 150 16.82 -17.97 -6.34
CA GLN A 150 16.81 -17.63 -4.91
C GLN A 150 16.01 -18.65 -4.11
N ASP A 151 16.41 -18.83 -2.85
CA ASP A 151 15.73 -19.72 -1.92
C ASP A 151 14.57 -19.02 -1.23
N LEU A 152 13.42 -19.69 -1.11
CA LEU A 152 12.32 -19.24 -0.25
C LEU A 152 12.65 -19.60 1.21
N ARG A 153 13.13 -18.63 1.99
CA ARG A 153 13.45 -18.81 3.40
C ARG A 153 12.33 -18.31 4.31
N LEU A 154 11.67 -19.22 5.02
CA LEU A 154 10.74 -18.90 6.10
C LEU A 154 11.47 -19.06 7.43
N GLU A 155 11.70 -17.97 8.16
CA GLU A 155 12.46 -17.96 9.40
C GLU A 155 11.75 -17.16 10.50
N SER A 156 11.79 -17.69 11.72
CA SER A 156 11.41 -16.96 12.93
C SER A 156 12.62 -16.91 13.87
N PRO A 157 13.37 -15.79 13.92
CA PRO A 157 14.58 -15.69 14.74
C PRO A 157 14.34 -15.70 16.25
N THR A 158 13.16 -15.24 16.69
CA THR A 158 12.88 -14.98 18.11
C THR A 158 11.87 -15.93 18.73
N ARG A 159 11.04 -16.59 17.91
CA ARG A 159 9.88 -17.38 18.35
C ARG A 159 9.69 -18.62 17.47
N SER A 160 8.51 -19.21 17.51
CA SER A 160 8.11 -20.32 16.64
C SER A 160 7.69 -19.85 15.25
N LEU A 161 7.99 -20.70 14.25
CA LEU A 161 7.34 -20.70 12.95
C LEU A 161 6.29 -21.81 12.97
N ILE A 162 5.04 -21.49 12.63
CA ILE A 162 3.92 -22.45 12.62
C ILE A 162 3.31 -22.44 11.21
N MET A 163 3.07 -23.62 10.66
CA MET A 163 2.39 -23.81 9.37
C MET A 163 1.20 -24.73 9.58
N GLU A 164 -0.01 -24.21 9.39
CA GLU A 164 -1.27 -24.91 9.65
C GLU A 164 -2.19 -24.78 8.44
N ALA A 165 -2.91 -25.85 8.10
CA ALA A 165 -3.85 -25.87 6.99
C ALA A 165 -5.04 -26.79 7.30
N PRO A 166 -6.28 -26.40 6.95
CA PRO A 166 -7.48 -27.19 7.26
C PRO A 166 -7.49 -28.60 6.68
N ARG A 167 -6.83 -28.79 5.52
CA ARG A 167 -6.71 -30.07 4.83
C ARG A 167 -5.35 -30.75 5.03
N GLY A 168 -4.53 -30.22 5.95
CA GLY A 168 -3.15 -30.65 6.15
C GLY A 168 -2.16 -29.92 5.25
N VAL A 169 -0.88 -30.04 5.62
CA VAL A 169 0.26 -29.41 4.94
C VAL A 169 1.07 -30.51 4.24
N GLN A 170 1.19 -30.43 2.92
CA GLN A 170 2.06 -31.33 2.16
C GLN A 170 3.38 -30.62 1.87
N VAL A 171 4.48 -31.18 2.36
CA VAL A 171 5.84 -30.73 2.03
C VAL A 171 6.46 -31.73 1.06
N SER A 172 6.90 -31.26 -0.11
CA SER A 172 7.53 -32.11 -1.12
C SER A 172 8.71 -31.39 -1.75
N ALA A 173 9.80 -32.13 -2.00
CA ALA A 173 10.98 -31.67 -2.72
C ALA A 173 11.03 -32.42 -4.06
N ALA A 174 10.53 -31.79 -5.13
CA ALA A 174 10.53 -32.40 -6.47
C ALA A 174 11.95 -32.61 -7.03
N ALA A 175 12.87 -31.72 -6.64
CA ALA A 175 14.29 -31.82 -6.92
C ALA A 175 15.07 -31.48 -5.65
N GLY A 176 16.08 -32.29 -5.33
CA GLY A 176 16.89 -32.15 -4.12
C GLY A 176 16.38 -32.96 -2.93
N ASP A 177 16.95 -32.68 -1.76
CA ASP A 177 16.69 -33.43 -0.53
C ASP A 177 15.72 -32.69 0.40
N PHE A 178 14.83 -33.43 1.06
CA PHE A 178 14.11 -32.93 2.23
C PHE A 178 14.89 -33.25 3.50
N LYS A 179 15.40 -32.22 4.19
CA LYS A 179 16.18 -32.36 5.42
C LYS A 179 15.51 -31.63 6.58
N ALA A 180 15.09 -32.38 7.59
CA ALA A 180 14.62 -31.83 8.86
C ALA A 180 15.69 -32.02 9.95
N THR A 181 16.06 -30.93 10.62
CA THR A 181 17.03 -30.96 11.73
C THR A 181 16.45 -30.25 12.96
N CYS A 182 16.63 -30.84 14.14
CA CYS A 182 16.26 -30.21 15.41
C CYS A 182 17.40 -30.29 16.42
N ARG A 183 17.50 -29.30 17.31
CA ARG A 183 18.50 -29.26 18.39
C ARG A 183 18.11 -30.07 19.63
N LYS A 184 16.81 -30.09 19.98
CA LYS A 184 16.31 -30.73 21.21
C LYS A 184 15.50 -31.99 20.90
N GLU A 185 14.40 -31.85 20.18
CA GLU A 185 13.47 -32.95 19.92
C GLU A 185 12.71 -32.71 18.62
N LEU A 186 12.59 -33.75 17.80
CA LEU A 186 11.71 -33.78 16.64
C LEU A 186 10.54 -34.73 16.95
N HIS A 187 9.34 -34.16 17.13
CA HIS A 187 8.13 -34.93 17.43
C HIS A 187 7.35 -35.22 16.13
N LEU A 188 7.14 -36.50 15.82
CA LEU A 188 6.31 -36.95 14.70
C LEU A 188 5.13 -37.75 15.27
N GLN A 189 3.91 -37.25 15.07
CA GLN A 189 2.70 -37.87 15.59
C GLN A 189 1.69 -38.05 14.45
N SER A 190 1.09 -39.24 14.38
CA SER A 190 0.03 -39.57 13.42
C SER A 190 -1.30 -39.67 14.14
N THR A 191 -2.35 -39.06 13.59
CA THR A 191 -3.73 -39.20 14.09
C THR A 191 -4.37 -40.52 13.67
N GLU A 192 -3.92 -41.09 12.55
CA GLU A 192 -4.41 -42.35 11.99
C GLU A 192 -3.60 -43.56 12.50
N GLY A 193 -2.62 -43.33 13.37
CA GLY A 193 -1.91 -44.38 14.10
C GLY A 193 -0.71 -44.99 13.37
N GLU A 194 -0.43 -44.61 12.12
CA GLU A 194 0.74 -45.08 11.40
C GLU A 194 1.61 -43.94 10.84
N ILE A 195 2.92 -44.18 10.83
CA ILE A 195 3.92 -43.33 10.17
C ILE A 195 4.59 -44.19 9.10
N PHE A 196 4.34 -43.87 7.83
CA PHE A 196 4.86 -44.62 6.71
C PHE A 196 6.20 -44.05 6.23
N LEU A 197 7.27 -44.85 6.32
CA LEU A 197 8.60 -44.50 5.83
C LEU A 197 8.99 -45.45 4.69
N ASN A 198 8.86 -44.98 3.44
CA ASN A 198 9.21 -45.77 2.26
C ASN A 198 10.51 -45.23 1.65
N ALA A 199 11.60 -45.98 1.82
CA ALA A 199 12.92 -45.66 1.28
C ALA A 199 13.77 -46.92 1.13
N ASP A 200 14.74 -46.89 0.22
CA ASP A 200 15.70 -47.99 0.04
C ASP A 200 16.54 -48.26 1.30
N LYS A 201 16.83 -47.21 2.08
CA LYS A 201 17.63 -47.28 3.30
C LYS A 201 17.10 -46.34 4.36
N ILE A 202 16.64 -46.90 5.48
CA ILE A 202 16.30 -46.16 6.70
C ILE A 202 17.45 -46.35 7.69
N ARG A 203 18.03 -45.24 8.19
CA ARG A 203 19.15 -45.28 9.14
C ARG A 203 18.74 -44.65 10.46
N LEU A 204 18.75 -45.47 11.52
CA LEU A 204 18.52 -45.04 12.90
C LEU A 204 19.87 -45.07 13.62
N GLY A 205 20.41 -43.89 13.96
CA GLY A 205 21.71 -43.76 14.63
C GLY A 205 21.61 -43.87 16.14
N ASN A 206 22.74 -44.21 16.79
CA ASN A 206 22.90 -44.20 18.24
C ASN A 206 21.90 -45.07 19.01
N LEU A 207 21.45 -46.17 18.42
CA LEU A 207 20.63 -47.14 19.13
C LEU A 207 21.48 -47.92 20.16
N PRO A 208 21.00 -48.08 21.40
CA PRO A 208 21.69 -48.87 22.42
C PRO A 208 21.76 -50.34 21.99
N THR A 209 22.87 -51.01 22.27
CA THR A 209 23.04 -52.45 21.99
C THR A 209 22.79 -53.26 23.26
N GLY A 210 21.90 -54.24 23.19
CA GLY A 210 21.65 -55.18 24.28
C GLY A 210 22.79 -56.18 24.42
N SER A 211 23.41 -56.23 25.59
CA SER A 211 24.37 -57.29 25.94
C SER A 211 23.64 -58.45 26.62
N PHE A 212 23.73 -59.66 26.06
CA PHE A 212 23.26 -60.87 26.72
C PHE A 212 24.35 -61.43 27.65
N SER A 213 23.98 -61.81 28.87
CA SER A 213 24.84 -62.63 29.74
C SER A 213 24.60 -64.11 29.45
N SER A 214 24.88 -64.57 28.22
CA SER A 214 24.96 -66.01 28.00
C SER A 214 26.33 -66.45 28.47
N SER A 215 26.35 -67.22 29.54
CA SER A 215 27.52 -67.90 30.09
C SER A 215 28.19 -68.79 29.04
N SER A 216 29.12 -68.24 28.25
CA SER A 216 30.25 -68.92 27.59
C SER A 216 31.10 -67.88 26.85
N PRO A 217 32.36 -67.65 27.26
CA PRO A 217 33.29 -66.81 26.51
C PRO A 217 33.90 -67.65 25.38
N SER A 218 33.15 -67.87 24.29
CA SER A 218 33.74 -68.44 23.08
C SER A 218 34.39 -67.33 22.26
N SER A 219 35.71 -67.42 22.19
CA SER A 219 36.64 -66.70 21.33
C SER A 219 36.12 -66.46 19.91
N SER A 220 35.54 -65.30 19.69
CA SER A 220 35.90 -64.38 18.60
C SER A 220 34.96 -63.19 18.69
N SER A 221 35.51 -62.02 19.02
CA SER A 221 34.87 -60.72 18.81
C SER A 221 34.80 -60.43 17.31
N SER A 222 34.19 -61.36 16.54
CA SER A 222 33.74 -61.07 15.19
C SER A 222 32.79 -59.89 15.34
N ARG A 223 33.17 -58.76 14.75
CA ARG A 223 32.32 -57.58 14.71
C ARG A 223 31.08 -57.98 13.93
N GLN A 224 30.02 -58.38 14.63
CA GLN A 224 28.76 -58.68 13.99
C GLN A 224 28.31 -57.43 13.25
N THR A 225 28.07 -57.57 11.95
CA THR A 225 27.68 -56.47 11.06
C THR A 225 26.16 -56.39 10.89
N VAL A 226 25.44 -57.42 11.35
CA VAL A 226 23.99 -57.56 11.24
C VAL A 226 23.41 -57.65 12.66
N TYR A 227 22.39 -56.85 12.90
CA TYR A 227 21.67 -56.77 14.18
C TYR A 227 20.17 -56.85 13.91
N GLU A 228 19.43 -57.41 14.85
CA GLU A 228 17.98 -57.34 14.90
C GLU A 228 17.55 -56.06 15.63
N LEU A 229 16.52 -55.39 15.11
CA LEU A 229 15.94 -54.19 15.72
C LEU A 229 14.75 -54.60 16.60
N CYS A 230 14.84 -54.32 17.90
CA CYS A 230 13.81 -54.68 18.87
C CYS A 230 13.09 -53.43 19.40
N VAL A 231 11.79 -53.57 19.66
CA VAL A 231 10.93 -52.52 20.23
C VAL A 231 10.47 -52.95 21.63
N CYS A 232 10.77 -52.15 22.65
CA CYS A 232 10.29 -52.38 24.00
C CYS A 232 8.80 -51.99 24.13
N PRO A 233 8.06 -52.50 25.14
CA PRO A 233 6.67 -52.11 25.39
C PRO A 233 6.46 -50.59 25.64
N ASN A 234 7.51 -49.88 26.05
CA ASN A 234 7.52 -48.42 26.24
C ASN A 234 7.88 -47.63 24.95
N GLY A 235 8.07 -48.30 23.80
CA GLY A 235 8.40 -47.67 22.52
C GLY A 235 9.89 -47.41 22.28
N LYS A 236 10.79 -47.75 23.22
CA LYS A 236 12.24 -47.61 23.01
C LYS A 236 12.75 -48.66 22.01
N LEU A 237 13.65 -48.23 21.12
CA LEU A 237 14.31 -49.08 20.14
C LEU A 237 15.71 -49.47 20.62
N TYR A 238 16.12 -50.71 20.37
CA TYR A 238 17.47 -51.18 20.66
C TYR A 238 17.95 -52.25 19.67
N LEU A 239 19.26 -52.42 19.59
CA LEU A 239 19.92 -53.41 18.73
C LEU A 239 20.20 -54.68 19.52
N SER A 240 19.89 -55.83 18.94
CA SER A 240 20.26 -57.14 19.47
C SER A 240 21.10 -57.95 18.46
N PRO A 241 22.06 -58.76 18.93
CA PRO A 241 22.89 -59.62 18.08
C PRO A 241 22.08 -60.56 17.19
N ALA A 242 22.30 -60.55 15.88
CA ALA A 242 21.60 -61.47 14.97
C ALA A 242 22.00 -62.93 15.24
N GLY A 243 21.00 -63.81 15.41
CA GLY A 243 21.17 -65.22 15.69
C GLY A 243 20.34 -66.11 14.75
N VAL A 244 20.33 -67.42 15.03
CA VAL A 244 19.51 -68.40 14.28
C VAL A 244 18.01 -68.27 14.61
N GLY A 245 17.67 -67.51 15.64
CA GLY A 245 16.31 -67.13 16.02
C GLY A 245 16.30 -65.74 16.68
N SER A 246 15.10 -65.22 16.94
CA SER A 246 14.92 -63.88 17.53
C SER A 246 15.60 -63.78 18.88
N THR A 247 16.47 -62.79 19.02
CA THR A 247 17.20 -62.47 20.25
C THR A 247 16.58 -61.30 21.01
N CYS A 248 15.46 -60.76 20.52
CA CYS A 248 14.69 -59.71 21.20
C CYS A 248 14.08 -60.22 22.50
N GLN A 249 14.47 -59.63 23.63
CA GLN A 249 13.90 -59.94 24.95
C GLN A 249 13.18 -58.74 25.55
N SER A 250 11.99 -58.97 26.11
CA SER A 250 11.19 -57.95 26.79
C SER A 250 11.82 -57.47 28.11
N SER A 251 12.68 -58.28 28.74
CA SER A 251 13.33 -58.01 30.03
C SER A 251 14.78 -57.52 29.89
N SER A 252 15.17 -56.99 28.73
CA SER A 252 16.51 -56.42 28.58
C SER A 252 16.66 -55.21 29.52
N ASN A 253 17.87 -55.00 30.04
CA ASN A 253 18.17 -53.86 30.92
C ASN A 253 17.82 -52.50 30.27
N ILE A 254 17.78 -52.46 28.94
CA ILE A 254 17.44 -51.28 28.14
C ILE A 254 15.93 -50.97 28.23
N CYS A 255 15.08 -51.98 28.26
CA CYS A 255 13.63 -51.79 28.36
C CYS A 255 13.17 -51.38 29.77
N LEU A 256 14.02 -51.56 30.80
CA LEU A 256 13.70 -51.31 32.20
C LEU A 256 14.02 -49.88 32.67
N TRP A 257 14.87 -49.14 31.96
CA TRP A 257 15.22 -47.78 32.34
C TRP A 257 14.24 -46.77 31.75
N SER A 258 13.65 -45.93 32.60
CA SER A 258 12.77 -44.81 32.22
C SER A 258 13.62 -43.62 31.80
#